data_AF-A0A6L4YCZ5-F1
#
_entry.id   AF-A0A6L4YCZ5-F1
#
_cell.length_a   1.000
_cell.length_b   1.000
_cell.length_c   1.000
_cell.angle_alpha   90.00
_cell.angle_beta   90.00
_cell.angle_gamma   90.00
#
_symmetry.space_group_name_H-M   'P 1'
#
loop_
_entity.id
_entity.type
_entity.pdbx_description
1 polymer ?
#
loop_
_entity_poly.entity_id
_entity_poly.type
_entity_poly.pdbx_seq_one_letter_code
_entity_poly.pdbx_strand_id
1 'polypeptide(L)'
;MYFDNPILLMTQMDKKLDVKVVLIVVFNHRFDKNLPRLREIYKDRFSNIFFLVPFYSGTDEDVIAVYESSDCYQGYFAQAYHHLKKIDYDYWFIIADDMIINPAINEFNFADNFGISIDDSFINAIRKFNPATQWAHSDRALRFTFNNKFLQIRNELPDIVLAKSYLDKYGISPSGLKFESVYPEASGKPGDYAKYGARLSADIAKKNDLLFPEYPFAYGYSDILCIGKNNIERFCHYCGCFAAARLFVEIAVPTALIFSTRGTLYTQKDIHYQGSALWSEDEIRDELGKFDLDLAKLIRSFPPEKLFLHPVKLSMWK
;
A
#
# COMPACT_ATOMS: atom_id res chain seq x y z
N MET A 1 -6.29 49.71 31.81
CA MET A 1 -5.30 49.39 30.76
C MET A 1 -5.63 48.03 30.23
N TYR A 2 -5.90 47.99 28.93
CA TYR A 2 -6.03 46.87 28.00
C TYR A 2 -6.91 45.65 28.36
N PHE A 3 -7.99 45.61 27.59
CA PHE A 3 -8.99 44.58 27.37
C PHE A 3 -8.39 43.20 27.09
N ASP A 4 -8.91 42.20 27.80
CA ASP A 4 -8.96 40.81 27.35
C ASP A 4 -9.61 40.77 25.97
N ASN A 5 -8.90 40.21 24.99
CA ASN A 5 -9.33 40.14 23.60
C ASN A 5 -9.92 38.75 23.33
N PRO A 6 -11.26 38.56 23.32
CA PRO A 6 -11.87 37.24 23.13
C PRO A 6 -11.72 36.73 21.69
N ILE A 7 -11.25 37.59 20.78
CA ILE A 7 -11.16 37.31 19.34
C ILE A 7 -9.98 36.37 19.03
N LEU A 8 -8.97 36.27 19.90
CA LEU A 8 -7.80 35.40 19.64
C LEU A 8 -8.06 33.91 19.92
N LEU A 9 -9.06 33.59 20.74
CA LEU A 9 -9.44 32.19 21.05
C LEU A 9 -10.43 31.60 20.05
N MET A 10 -11.20 32.43 19.32
CA MET A 10 -12.05 31.97 18.22
C MET A 10 -11.26 31.71 16.92
N THR A 11 -10.05 32.27 16.77
CA THR A 11 -9.25 32.10 15.53
C THR A 11 -8.46 30.80 15.43
N GLN A 12 -8.45 29.95 16.48
CA GLN A 12 -7.81 28.63 16.42
C GLN A 12 -8.79 27.46 16.22
N MET A 13 -10.10 27.67 16.38
CA MET A 13 -11.11 26.63 16.16
C MET A 13 -11.78 26.69 14.77
N ASP A 14 -11.69 27.81 14.06
CA ASP A 14 -12.38 28.05 12.77
C ASP A 14 -11.45 28.15 11.54
N LYS A 15 -10.28 27.52 11.60
CA LYS A 15 -9.45 27.22 10.42
C LYS A 15 -8.99 25.77 10.43
N LYS A 16 -9.90 24.82 10.64
CA LYS A 16 -9.72 23.52 9.98
C LYS A 16 -9.90 23.83 8.50
N LEU A 17 -8.80 24.09 7.78
CA LEU A 17 -8.81 24.13 6.32
C LEU A 17 -9.63 22.93 5.86
N ASP A 18 -10.49 23.15 4.88
CA ASP A 18 -11.36 22.12 4.31
C ASP A 18 -10.48 21.02 3.71
N VAL A 19 -10.08 20.05 4.54
CA VAL A 19 -9.13 18.98 4.19
C VAL A 19 -9.82 18.10 3.16
N LYS A 20 -9.27 18.06 1.94
CA LYS A 20 -9.84 17.27 0.85
C LYS A 20 -9.19 15.91 0.79
N VAL A 21 -9.98 14.87 1.08
CA VAL A 21 -9.52 13.48 1.06
C VAL A 21 -10.21 12.76 -0.07
N VAL A 22 -9.46 11.95 -0.80
CA VAL A 22 -10.02 10.91 -1.66
C VAL A 22 -9.79 9.54 -1.04
N LEU A 23 -10.87 8.80 -0.80
CA LEU A 23 -10.80 7.37 -0.49
C LEU A 23 -10.74 6.61 -1.80
N ILE A 24 -9.70 5.79 -1.96
CA ILE A 24 -9.54 4.90 -3.11
C ILE A 24 -9.62 3.46 -2.62
N VAL A 25 -10.60 2.71 -3.12
CA VAL A 25 -10.74 1.29 -2.83
C VAL A 25 -10.21 0.48 -4.01
N VAL A 26 -9.21 -0.35 -3.75
CA VAL A 26 -8.45 -1.10 -4.75
C VAL A 26 -8.93 -2.54 -4.79
N PHE A 27 -9.33 -2.98 -5.98
CA PHE A 27 -9.69 -4.36 -6.22
C PHE A 27 -8.52 -5.14 -6.80
N ASN A 28 -8.06 -6.17 -6.08
CA ASN A 28 -7.06 -7.09 -6.63
C ASN A 28 -7.62 -7.94 -7.77
N HIS A 29 -8.92 -8.23 -7.73
CA HIS A 29 -9.65 -8.96 -8.75
C HIS A 29 -11.00 -8.30 -9.04
N ARG A 30 -11.56 -8.57 -10.21
CA ARG A 30 -12.81 -7.94 -10.66
C ARG A 30 -14.02 -8.46 -9.87
N PHE A 31 -14.34 -7.79 -8.76
CA PHE A 31 -15.49 -8.09 -7.90
C PHE A 31 -16.55 -6.97 -7.93
N ASP A 32 -17.04 -6.62 -9.12
CA ASP A 32 -18.02 -5.54 -9.36
C ASP A 32 -19.23 -5.56 -8.39
N LYS A 33 -19.65 -6.75 -7.94
CA LYS A 33 -20.77 -6.94 -6.98
C LYS A 33 -20.52 -6.32 -5.60
N ASN A 34 -19.27 -6.04 -5.22
CA ASN A 34 -18.96 -5.40 -3.94
C ASN A 34 -19.16 -3.88 -3.98
N LEU A 35 -19.20 -3.25 -5.18
CA LEU A 35 -19.27 -1.79 -5.33
C LEU A 35 -20.44 -1.15 -4.54
N PRO A 36 -21.70 -1.61 -4.65
CA PRO A 36 -22.80 -0.99 -3.89
C PRO A 36 -22.62 -1.09 -2.37
N ARG A 37 -22.05 -2.20 -1.90
CA ARG A 37 -21.81 -2.43 -0.46
C ARG A 37 -20.71 -1.53 0.07
N LEU A 38 -19.61 -1.39 -0.67
CA LEU A 38 -18.51 -0.51 -0.29
C LEU A 38 -18.94 0.96 -0.28
N ARG A 39 -19.75 1.40 -1.25
CA ARG A 39 -20.37 2.73 -1.22
C ARG A 39 -21.16 2.94 0.07
N GLU A 40 -22.01 1.98 0.45
CA GLU A 40 -22.81 2.07 1.68
C GLU A 40 -21.95 2.16 2.95
N ILE A 41 -20.85 1.39 3.03
CA ILE A 41 -19.94 1.36 4.20
C ILE A 41 -19.21 2.69 4.42
N TYR A 42 -18.94 3.44 3.34
CA TYR A 42 -18.02 4.58 3.37
C TYR A 42 -18.68 5.94 3.08
N LYS A 43 -19.87 6.00 2.44
CA LYS A 43 -20.52 7.24 1.99
C LYS A 43 -20.72 8.31 3.07
N ASP A 44 -20.95 7.90 4.32
CA ASP A 44 -21.20 8.83 5.43
C ASP A 44 -19.90 9.31 6.10
N ARG A 45 -18.74 8.76 5.68
CA ARG A 45 -17.42 9.04 6.26
C ARG A 45 -16.45 9.70 5.28
N PHE A 46 -16.70 9.55 3.98
CA PHE A 46 -15.87 10.08 2.90
C PHE A 46 -16.75 10.64 1.80
N SER A 47 -16.56 11.92 1.50
CA SER A 47 -17.29 12.63 0.45
C SER A 47 -16.83 12.26 -0.96
N ASN A 48 -15.59 11.80 -1.11
CA ASN A 48 -14.98 11.40 -2.38
C ASN A 48 -14.48 9.96 -2.29
N ILE A 49 -15.16 9.05 -2.98
CA ILE A 49 -14.83 7.63 -3.01
C ILE A 49 -14.65 7.23 -4.46
N PHE A 50 -13.52 6.61 -4.79
CA PHE A 50 -13.26 6.03 -6.11
C PHE A 50 -12.83 4.58 -5.97
N PHE A 51 -13.14 3.79 -7.00
CA PHE A 51 -12.84 2.37 -7.05
C PHE A 51 -11.88 2.08 -8.20
N LEU A 52 -10.76 1.43 -7.93
CA LEU A 52 -9.85 0.95 -8.98
C LEU A 52 -10.18 -0.51 -9.25
N VAL A 53 -10.81 -0.78 -10.39
CA VAL A 53 -11.33 -2.12 -10.72
C VAL A 53 -10.65 -2.65 -11.98
N PRO A 54 -9.98 -3.81 -11.92
CA PRO A 54 -9.28 -4.36 -13.06
C PRO A 54 -10.26 -4.77 -14.16
N PHE A 55 -9.99 -4.31 -15.39
CA PHE A 55 -10.79 -4.62 -16.57
C PHE A 55 -12.27 -4.27 -16.45
N TYR A 56 -12.60 -3.25 -15.64
CA TYR A 56 -13.97 -2.77 -15.52
C TYR A 56 -14.50 -2.28 -16.86
N SER A 57 -15.73 -2.63 -17.15
CA SER A 57 -16.40 -2.35 -18.44
C SER A 57 -17.78 -1.73 -18.25
N GLY A 58 -18.11 -1.30 -17.03
CA GLY A 58 -19.35 -0.61 -16.72
C GLY A 58 -19.23 0.91 -16.93
N THR A 59 -20.21 1.63 -16.42
CA THR A 59 -20.37 3.08 -16.66
C THR A 59 -20.42 3.90 -15.37
N ASP A 60 -20.15 3.30 -14.21
CA ASP A 60 -20.15 4.01 -12.94
C ASP A 60 -19.05 5.10 -12.93
N GLU A 61 -19.42 6.34 -12.62
CA GLU A 61 -18.52 7.51 -12.70
C GLU A 61 -17.40 7.49 -11.64
N ASP A 62 -17.64 6.82 -10.51
CA ASP A 62 -16.70 6.65 -9.41
C ASP A 62 -15.81 5.42 -9.58
N VAL A 63 -15.90 4.70 -10.71
CA VAL A 63 -15.07 3.53 -11.00
C VAL A 63 -14.06 3.84 -12.10
N ILE A 64 -12.78 3.65 -11.79
CA ILE A 64 -11.67 3.79 -12.73
C ILE A 64 -11.24 2.40 -13.17
N ALA A 65 -11.41 2.10 -14.46
CA ALA A 65 -10.91 0.87 -15.06
C ALA A 65 -9.38 0.90 -15.13
N VAL A 66 -8.75 -0.19 -14.67
CA VAL A 66 -7.29 -0.35 -14.68
C VAL A 66 -6.89 -1.68 -15.32
N TYR A 67 -5.67 -1.75 -15.88
CA TYR A 67 -5.30 -2.84 -16.80
C TYR A 67 -3.99 -3.58 -16.44
N GLU A 68 -3.61 -3.59 -15.17
CA GLU A 68 -2.48 -4.38 -14.66
C GLU A 68 -2.92 -5.67 -13.95
N SER A 69 -1.99 -6.62 -13.80
CA SER A 69 -2.20 -7.82 -12.99
C SER A 69 -2.19 -7.49 -11.49
N SER A 70 -2.83 -8.34 -10.68
CA SER A 70 -2.82 -8.23 -9.20
C SER A 70 -1.40 -8.21 -8.61
N ASP A 71 -0.45 -8.94 -9.19
CA ASP A 71 0.97 -8.92 -8.78
C ASP A 71 1.65 -7.54 -8.95
N CYS A 72 1.06 -6.65 -9.77
CA CYS A 72 1.60 -5.34 -10.12
C CYS A 72 0.55 -4.22 -9.96
N TYR A 73 -0.38 -4.35 -9.01
CA TYR A 73 -1.49 -3.39 -8.85
C TYR A 73 -1.02 -1.97 -8.51
N GLN A 74 0.25 -1.75 -8.13
CA GLN A 74 0.80 -0.40 -8.03
C GLN A 74 0.62 0.41 -9.33
N GLY A 75 0.58 -0.25 -10.49
CA GLY A 75 0.30 0.40 -11.76
C GLY A 75 -1.12 0.98 -11.86
N TYR A 76 -2.05 0.54 -11.00
CA TYR A 76 -3.39 1.13 -10.87
C TYR A 76 -3.30 2.56 -10.37
N PHE A 77 -2.38 2.85 -9.43
CA PHE A 77 -2.19 4.20 -8.90
C PHE A 77 -1.67 5.17 -9.96
N ALA A 78 -0.75 4.71 -10.82
CA ALA A 78 -0.25 5.49 -11.94
C ALA A 78 -1.37 5.81 -12.95
N GLN A 79 -2.20 4.82 -13.30
CA GLN A 79 -3.35 5.00 -14.18
C GLN A 79 -4.37 5.97 -13.56
N ALA A 80 -4.81 5.72 -12.33
CA ALA A 80 -5.83 6.50 -11.63
C ALA A 80 -5.41 7.95 -11.40
N TYR A 81 -4.14 8.21 -11.09
CA TYR A 81 -3.63 9.55 -10.86
C TYR A 81 -3.88 10.48 -12.05
N HIS A 82 -3.76 9.99 -13.29
CA HIS A 82 -4.05 10.82 -14.47
C HIS A 82 -5.52 11.26 -14.57
N HIS A 83 -6.46 10.48 -14.02
CA HIS A 83 -7.86 10.84 -13.94
C HIS A 83 -8.14 11.83 -12.81
N LEU A 84 -7.56 11.57 -11.64
CA LEU A 84 -7.92 12.22 -10.39
C LEU A 84 -7.09 13.47 -10.08
N LYS A 85 -5.90 13.65 -10.66
CA LYS A 85 -5.02 14.81 -10.41
C LYS A 85 -5.59 16.18 -10.77
N LYS A 86 -6.73 16.21 -11.48
CA LYS A 86 -7.47 17.45 -11.78
C LYS A 86 -8.17 18.01 -10.54
N ILE A 87 -8.37 17.16 -9.53
CA ILE A 87 -8.98 17.53 -8.27
C ILE A 87 -7.86 17.71 -7.24
N ASP A 88 -7.89 18.85 -6.56
CA ASP A 88 -6.85 19.25 -5.62
C ASP A 88 -7.08 18.61 -4.24
N TYR A 89 -6.78 17.32 -4.12
CA TYR A 89 -6.85 16.58 -2.86
C TYR A 89 -5.59 16.79 -2.00
N ASP A 90 -5.78 16.93 -0.69
CA ASP A 90 -4.72 17.02 0.29
C ASP A 90 -4.17 15.64 0.67
N TYR A 91 -5.03 14.63 0.63
CA TYR A 91 -4.67 13.25 0.98
C TYR A 91 -5.34 12.21 0.10
N TRP A 92 -4.59 11.16 -0.18
CA TRP A 92 -5.04 9.99 -0.93
C TRP A 92 -5.02 8.81 0.03
N PHE A 93 -6.19 8.42 0.54
CA PHE A 93 -6.32 7.30 1.45
C PHE A 93 -6.74 6.07 0.67
N ILE A 94 -5.91 5.04 0.65
CA ILE A 94 -6.08 3.88 -0.21
C ILE A 94 -6.23 2.63 0.65
N ILE A 95 -7.22 1.80 0.32
CA ILE A 95 -7.49 0.50 0.97
C ILE A 95 -7.80 -0.60 -0.04
N ALA A 96 -7.63 -1.86 0.34
CA ALA A 96 -8.14 -3.01 -0.41
C ALA A 96 -9.67 -3.17 -0.30
N ASP A 97 -10.31 -3.81 -1.29
CA ASP A 97 -11.76 -3.99 -1.37
C ASP A 97 -12.36 -4.93 -0.32
N ASP A 98 -11.54 -5.83 0.23
CA ASP A 98 -11.90 -6.72 1.33
C ASP A 98 -11.34 -6.23 2.69
N MET A 99 -11.05 -4.95 2.82
CA MET A 99 -10.67 -4.33 4.09
C MET A 99 -11.80 -3.47 4.65
N ILE A 100 -12.07 -3.61 5.96
CA ILE A 100 -12.96 -2.70 6.69
C ILE A 100 -12.13 -1.82 7.62
N ILE A 101 -12.10 -0.52 7.35
CA ILE A 101 -11.48 0.48 8.23
C ILE A 101 -12.38 0.73 9.44
N ASN A 102 -11.77 0.94 10.60
CA ASN A 102 -12.44 1.38 11.83
C ASN A 102 -13.48 2.49 11.53
N PRO A 103 -14.76 2.27 11.89
CA PRO A 103 -15.85 3.23 11.66
C PRO A 103 -15.62 4.63 12.26
N ALA A 104 -14.75 4.74 13.27
CA ALA A 104 -14.38 6.04 13.84
C ALA A 104 -13.48 6.88 12.92
N ILE A 105 -12.83 6.28 11.92
CA ILE A 105 -11.96 6.96 10.96
C ILE A 105 -12.79 7.50 9.79
N ASN A 106 -12.63 8.78 9.50
CA ASN A 106 -13.28 9.53 8.42
C ASN A 106 -12.36 10.62 7.85
N GLU A 107 -12.81 11.29 6.79
CA GLU A 107 -12.03 12.31 6.09
C GLU A 107 -11.58 13.50 6.97
N PHE A 108 -12.31 13.80 8.06
CA PHE A 108 -12.03 14.94 8.93
C PHE A 108 -11.05 14.63 10.06
N ASN A 109 -10.78 13.36 10.36
CA ASN A 109 -10.00 12.98 11.53
C ASN A 109 -8.86 12.00 11.27
N PHE A 110 -8.79 11.33 10.12
CA PHE A 110 -7.78 10.29 9.90
C PHE A 110 -6.35 10.86 9.99
N ALA A 111 -6.09 12.06 9.46
CA ALA A 111 -4.76 12.68 9.49
C ALA A 111 -4.31 12.99 10.93
N ASP A 112 -5.21 13.52 11.75
CA ASP A 112 -4.98 13.80 13.18
C ASP A 112 -4.71 12.49 13.93
N ASN A 113 -5.49 11.44 13.66
CA ASN A 113 -5.32 10.11 14.26
C ASN A 113 -3.99 9.44 13.87
N PHE A 114 -3.45 9.77 12.71
CA PHE A 114 -2.21 9.20 12.19
C PHE A 114 -1.00 10.09 12.51
N GLY A 115 -1.23 11.34 12.95
CA GLY A 115 -0.18 12.32 13.23
C GLY A 115 0.57 12.76 11.97
N ILE A 116 -0.11 12.83 10.81
CA ILE A 116 0.51 13.11 9.51
C ILE A 116 0.11 14.50 8.95
N SER A 117 1.03 15.10 8.19
CA SER A 117 0.80 16.30 7.38
C SER A 117 0.81 16.00 5.87
N ILE A 118 0.56 17.01 5.03
CA ILE A 118 0.55 16.86 3.56
C ILE A 118 1.91 16.50 2.94
N ASP A 119 3.00 16.63 3.70
CA ASP A 119 4.34 16.17 3.30
C ASP A 119 4.64 14.75 3.78
N ASP A 120 3.81 14.19 4.65
CA ASP A 120 3.98 12.86 5.21
C ASP A 120 3.16 11.82 4.44
N SER A 121 3.46 10.55 4.71
CA SER A 121 2.71 9.41 4.20
C SER A 121 2.60 8.34 5.28
N PHE A 122 1.71 7.39 5.10
CA PHE A 122 1.53 6.23 5.97
C PHE A 122 1.47 4.95 5.15
N ILE A 123 2.06 3.87 5.66
CA ILE A 123 1.86 2.49 5.20
C ILE A 123 1.85 1.56 6.41
N ASN A 124 1.17 0.42 6.33
CA ASN A 124 1.08 -0.51 7.46
C ASN A 124 2.45 -0.91 8.04
N ALA A 125 3.37 -1.39 7.21
CA ALA A 125 4.70 -1.78 7.64
C ALA A 125 5.72 -1.75 6.49
N ILE A 126 6.97 -1.43 6.81
CA ILE A 126 8.12 -1.53 5.92
C ILE A 126 9.19 -2.44 6.54
N ARG A 127 9.88 -3.21 5.69
CA ARG A 127 10.87 -4.21 6.09
C ARG A 127 12.04 -4.21 5.10
N LYS A 128 13.20 -4.66 5.60
CA LYS A 128 14.42 -4.85 4.81
C LYS A 128 14.63 -6.30 4.43
N PHE A 129 15.12 -6.53 3.21
CA PHE A 129 15.69 -7.82 2.84
C PHE A 129 16.99 -8.05 3.62
N ASN A 130 17.05 -9.16 4.36
CA ASN A 130 18.20 -9.54 5.17
C ASN A 130 18.36 -11.08 5.19
N PRO A 131 19.49 -11.62 5.69
CA PRO A 131 19.73 -13.07 5.68
C PRO A 131 18.72 -13.92 6.46
N ALA A 132 17.88 -13.32 7.31
CA ALA A 132 16.81 -14.00 8.04
C ALA A 132 15.42 -13.82 7.38
N THR A 133 15.31 -13.07 6.28
CA THR A 133 14.04 -12.92 5.56
C THR A 133 13.58 -14.29 5.06
N GLN A 134 12.37 -14.68 5.43
CA GLN A 134 11.68 -15.88 4.94
C GLN A 134 10.34 -15.42 4.35
N TRP A 135 10.28 -15.26 3.04
CA TRP A 135 9.09 -14.75 2.36
C TRP A 135 9.02 -15.24 0.93
N ALA A 136 7.84 -15.73 0.54
CA ALA A 136 7.60 -16.45 -0.71
C ALA A 136 7.86 -15.62 -1.98
N HIS A 137 7.96 -14.29 -1.85
CA HIS A 137 8.19 -13.36 -2.97
C HIS A 137 9.58 -12.73 -2.95
N SER A 138 10.51 -13.21 -2.12
CA SER A 138 11.87 -12.67 -2.03
C SER A 138 12.63 -12.73 -3.36
N ASP A 139 12.35 -13.73 -4.17
CA ASP A 139 12.93 -13.89 -5.51
C ASP A 139 12.49 -12.78 -6.47
N ARG A 140 11.31 -12.17 -6.26
CA ARG A 140 10.79 -11.10 -7.13
C ARG A 140 11.67 -9.85 -7.08
N ALA A 141 12.33 -9.57 -5.95
CA ALA A 141 13.34 -8.51 -5.84
C ALA A 141 14.59 -8.84 -6.68
N LEU A 142 15.05 -10.10 -6.68
CA LEU A 142 16.23 -10.52 -7.44
C LEU A 142 15.98 -10.54 -8.95
N ARG A 143 14.74 -10.79 -9.39
CA ARG A 143 14.38 -10.77 -10.82
C ARG A 143 14.31 -9.37 -11.41
N PHE A 144 14.21 -8.33 -10.59
CA PHE A 144 14.23 -6.96 -11.09
C PHE A 144 15.54 -6.69 -11.83
N THR A 145 15.43 -6.12 -13.02
CA THR A 145 16.59 -5.68 -13.80
C THR A 145 16.27 -4.45 -14.61
N PHE A 146 17.27 -3.57 -14.74
CA PHE A 146 17.22 -2.47 -15.71
C PHE A 146 17.63 -2.91 -17.12
N ASN A 147 18.17 -4.13 -17.27
CA ASN A 147 18.61 -4.64 -18.56
C ASN A 147 17.42 -5.18 -19.38
N ASN A 148 16.55 -4.27 -19.80
CA ASN A 148 15.41 -4.58 -20.65
C ASN A 148 15.36 -3.58 -21.82
N LYS A 149 15.59 -4.08 -23.04
CA LYS A 149 15.63 -3.27 -24.27
C LYS A 149 14.35 -2.49 -24.58
N PHE A 150 13.22 -2.85 -23.96
CA PHE A 150 11.93 -2.20 -24.17
C PHE A 150 11.49 -1.34 -22.98
N LEU A 151 12.33 -1.19 -21.94
CA LEU A 151 12.00 -0.48 -20.72
C LEU A 151 13.11 0.51 -20.35
N GLN A 152 12.80 1.81 -20.36
CA GLN A 152 13.77 2.88 -20.11
C GLN A 152 13.55 3.57 -18.76
N ILE A 153 13.38 2.81 -17.67
CA ILE A 153 13.07 3.37 -16.34
C ILE A 153 14.31 3.75 -15.51
N ARG A 154 15.53 3.45 -15.99
CA ARG A 154 16.76 3.67 -15.22
C ARG A 154 16.96 5.15 -14.84
N ASN A 155 16.55 6.06 -15.72
CA ASN A 155 16.69 7.51 -15.52
C ASN A 155 15.48 8.12 -14.79
N GLU A 156 14.41 7.36 -14.62
CA GLU A 156 13.17 7.79 -13.95
C GLU A 156 13.20 7.46 -12.45
N LEU A 157 14.01 6.49 -12.04
CA LEU A 157 14.22 6.13 -10.64
C LEU A 157 15.43 6.87 -10.04
N PRO A 158 15.48 7.05 -8.71
CA PRO A 158 16.71 7.47 -8.03
C PRO A 158 17.89 6.58 -8.44
N ASP A 159 19.09 7.15 -8.50
CA ASP A 159 20.28 6.30 -8.63
C ASP A 159 20.47 5.44 -7.37
N ILE A 160 21.32 4.40 -7.47
CA ILE A 160 21.50 3.43 -6.38
C ILE A 160 22.02 4.10 -5.09
N VAL A 161 22.82 5.17 -5.18
CA VAL A 161 23.38 5.86 -4.01
C VAL A 161 22.25 6.61 -3.30
N LEU A 162 21.46 7.37 -4.05
CA LEU A 162 20.32 8.11 -3.54
C LEU A 162 19.24 7.16 -2.98
N ALA A 163 18.94 6.08 -3.69
CA ALA A 163 17.99 5.06 -3.25
C ALA A 163 18.37 4.42 -1.91
N LYS A 164 19.65 4.08 -1.73
CA LYS A 164 20.17 3.59 -0.44
C LYS A 164 20.00 4.63 0.66
N SER A 165 20.31 5.90 0.39
CA SER A 165 20.17 6.96 1.39
C SER A 165 18.71 7.13 1.88
N TYR A 166 17.74 6.93 0.99
CA TYR A 166 16.32 6.93 1.38
C TYR A 166 15.97 5.74 2.29
N LEU A 167 16.52 4.55 2.02
CA LEU A 167 16.31 3.36 2.85
C LEU A 167 17.04 3.46 4.20
N ASP A 168 18.22 4.06 4.22
CA ASP A 168 19.01 4.28 5.43
C ASP A 168 18.29 5.19 6.43
N LYS A 169 17.54 6.20 5.96
CA LYS A 169 16.69 7.07 6.81
C LYS A 169 15.76 6.27 7.73
N TYR A 170 15.30 5.11 7.29
CA TYR A 170 14.39 4.23 8.04
C TYR A 170 15.09 2.98 8.60
N GLY A 171 16.42 2.87 8.48
CA GLY A 171 17.19 1.72 8.97
C GLY A 171 16.90 0.41 8.22
N ILE A 172 16.40 0.50 6.99
CA ILE A 172 15.91 -0.63 6.19
C ILE A 172 16.76 -0.94 4.94
N SER A 173 17.99 -0.46 4.89
CA SER A 173 18.90 -0.83 3.82
C SER A 173 19.09 -2.36 3.73
N PRO A 174 18.93 -2.97 2.53
CA PRO A 174 19.09 -4.40 2.33
C PRO A 174 20.50 -4.88 2.67
N SER A 175 20.58 -6.02 3.36
CA SER A 175 21.86 -6.65 3.72
C SER A 175 22.07 -8.00 3.02
N GLY A 176 21.29 -8.27 1.97
CA GLY A 176 21.36 -9.50 1.17
C GLY A 176 20.42 -10.60 1.66
N LEU A 177 20.21 -11.61 0.83
CA LEU A 177 19.33 -12.75 1.05
C LEU A 177 20.13 -14.04 0.98
N LYS A 178 19.76 -15.05 1.77
CA LYS A 178 20.34 -16.39 1.61
C LYS A 178 19.68 -17.13 0.45
N PHE A 179 20.41 -18.03 -0.19
CA PHE A 179 19.88 -18.83 -1.29
C PHE A 179 18.65 -19.63 -0.86
N GLU A 180 18.70 -20.32 0.28
CA GLU A 180 17.59 -21.14 0.80
C GLU A 180 16.36 -20.32 1.21
N SER A 181 16.54 -19.04 1.55
CA SER A 181 15.44 -18.11 1.85
C SER A 181 14.67 -17.70 0.59
N VAL A 182 15.34 -17.67 -0.55
CA VAL A 182 14.78 -17.26 -1.84
C VAL A 182 14.26 -18.47 -2.61
N TYR A 183 14.97 -19.58 -2.51
CA TYR A 183 14.78 -20.79 -3.29
C TYR A 183 14.67 -22.04 -2.38
N PRO A 184 13.72 -22.07 -1.42
CA PRO A 184 13.66 -23.11 -0.39
C PRO A 184 13.47 -24.53 -0.95
N GLU A 185 12.85 -24.64 -2.12
CA GLU A 185 12.53 -25.91 -2.79
C GLU A 185 13.43 -26.20 -4.00
N ALA A 186 14.35 -25.29 -4.34
CA ALA A 186 15.13 -25.45 -5.57
C ALA A 186 16.12 -26.60 -5.44
N SER A 187 15.97 -27.57 -6.32
CA SER A 187 16.85 -28.74 -6.46
C SER A 187 17.66 -28.72 -7.76
N GLY A 188 17.49 -27.67 -8.58
CA GLY A 188 18.12 -27.51 -9.88
C GLY A 188 17.38 -28.23 -11.02
N LYS A 189 16.12 -28.63 -10.80
CA LYS A 189 15.31 -29.36 -11.78
C LYS A 189 14.59 -28.40 -12.75
N PRO A 190 14.15 -28.87 -13.94
CA PRO A 190 13.43 -28.02 -14.91
C PRO A 190 12.24 -27.23 -14.33
N GLY A 191 11.47 -27.82 -13.40
CA GLY A 191 10.34 -27.15 -12.74
C GLY A 191 10.74 -25.93 -11.90
N ASP A 192 11.97 -25.92 -11.36
CA ASP A 192 12.48 -24.79 -10.58
C ASP A 192 12.66 -23.56 -11.47
N TYR A 193 13.05 -23.73 -12.73
CA TYR A 193 13.23 -22.62 -13.67
C TYR A 193 11.90 -22.04 -14.17
N ALA A 194 10.86 -22.87 -14.29
CA ALA A 194 9.51 -22.38 -14.58
C ALA A 194 8.98 -21.50 -13.43
N LYS A 195 9.27 -21.89 -12.18
CA LYS A 195 8.88 -21.13 -10.99
C LYS A 195 9.74 -19.89 -10.82
N TYR A 196 11.07 -20.04 -10.77
CA TYR A 196 12.05 -19.02 -10.34
C TYR A 196 12.70 -18.21 -11.47
N GLY A 197 12.50 -18.61 -12.73
CA GLY A 197 13.05 -17.94 -13.90
C GLY A 197 14.55 -18.18 -14.11
N ALA A 198 15.10 -17.54 -15.15
CA ALA A 198 16.48 -17.75 -15.60
C ALA A 198 17.56 -17.26 -14.60
N ARG A 199 17.21 -16.32 -13.71
CA ARG A 199 18.11 -15.81 -12.66
C ARG A 199 18.63 -16.95 -11.76
N LEU A 200 17.81 -17.98 -11.53
CA LEU A 200 18.17 -19.13 -10.69
C LEU A 200 19.51 -19.77 -11.09
N SER A 201 19.83 -19.88 -12.38
CA SER A 201 21.10 -20.46 -12.84
C SER A 201 22.33 -19.70 -12.30
N ALA A 202 22.26 -18.36 -12.32
CA ALA A 202 23.34 -17.52 -11.82
C ALA A 202 23.42 -17.57 -10.29
N ASP A 203 22.29 -17.67 -9.61
CA ASP A 203 22.23 -17.66 -8.16
C ASP A 203 22.62 -19.02 -7.55
N ILE A 204 22.40 -20.15 -8.23
CA ILE A 204 22.89 -21.48 -7.81
C ILE A 204 24.42 -21.49 -7.70
N ALA A 205 25.12 -20.83 -8.63
CA ALA A 205 26.58 -20.71 -8.58
C ALA A 205 27.07 -19.94 -7.35
N LYS A 206 26.19 -19.14 -6.73
CA LYS A 206 26.43 -18.29 -5.56
C LYS A 206 25.68 -18.78 -4.32
N LYS A 207 25.27 -20.06 -4.28
CA LYS A 207 24.40 -20.58 -3.20
C LYS A 207 24.96 -20.44 -1.78
N ASN A 208 26.28 -20.29 -1.64
CA ASN A 208 26.96 -20.10 -0.34
C ASN A 208 27.18 -18.62 0.00
N ASP A 209 26.91 -17.71 -0.94
CA ASP A 209 27.04 -16.27 -0.77
C ASP A 209 25.67 -15.64 -0.48
N LEU A 210 25.69 -14.36 -0.08
CA LEU A 210 24.47 -13.56 -0.03
C LEU A 210 24.09 -13.07 -1.43
N LEU A 211 22.82 -13.23 -1.77
CA LEU A 211 22.21 -12.75 -3.01
C LEU A 211 21.71 -11.32 -2.82
N PHE A 212 21.95 -10.47 -3.83
CA PHE A 212 21.53 -9.08 -3.83
C PHE A 212 20.71 -8.75 -5.08
N PRO A 213 19.62 -7.98 -4.96
CA PRO A 213 18.92 -7.43 -6.11
C PRO A 213 19.81 -6.42 -6.84
N GLU A 214 19.56 -6.17 -8.14
CA GLU A 214 20.30 -5.16 -8.91
C GLU A 214 20.10 -3.74 -8.35
N TYR A 215 18.97 -3.52 -7.68
CA TYR A 215 18.55 -2.24 -7.13
C TYR A 215 18.06 -2.42 -5.68
N PRO A 216 18.30 -1.46 -4.77
CA PRO A 216 17.92 -1.61 -3.37
C PRO A 216 16.41 -1.40 -3.19
N PHE A 217 15.75 -2.32 -2.49
CA PHE A 217 14.30 -2.32 -2.28
C PHE A 217 13.95 -2.49 -0.81
N ALA A 218 12.79 -1.97 -0.43
CA ALA A 218 12.06 -2.39 0.77
C ALA A 218 10.90 -3.30 0.38
N TYR A 219 10.34 -4.03 1.36
CA TYR A 219 9.09 -4.75 1.17
C TYR A 219 8.15 -4.53 2.36
N GLY A 220 6.86 -4.81 2.18
CA GLY A 220 5.85 -4.44 3.16
C GLY A 220 4.42 -4.64 2.69
N TYR A 221 3.53 -4.69 3.66
CA TYR A 221 2.10 -4.87 3.45
C TYR A 221 1.49 -3.61 2.81
N SER A 222 0.77 -3.77 1.71
CA SER A 222 0.40 -2.68 0.80
C SER A 222 -1.11 -2.44 0.65
N ASP A 223 -1.94 -3.13 1.43
CA ASP A 223 -3.40 -3.04 1.32
C ASP A 223 -4.01 -1.81 2.01
N ILE A 224 -3.19 -1.03 2.74
CA ILE A 224 -3.58 0.26 3.31
C ILE A 224 -2.41 1.24 3.29
N LEU A 225 -2.67 2.44 2.80
CA LEU A 225 -1.70 3.53 2.75
C LEU A 225 -2.41 4.88 2.68
N CYS A 226 -1.76 5.90 3.23
CA CYS A 226 -2.17 7.28 3.04
C CYS A 226 -1.01 8.08 2.46
N ILE A 227 -1.29 8.94 1.48
CA ILE A 227 -0.27 9.73 0.80
C ILE A 227 -0.64 11.19 0.87
N GLY A 228 0.25 12.00 1.46
CA GLY A 228 0.13 13.45 1.43
C GLY A 228 0.29 14.01 0.01
N LYS A 229 -0.43 15.10 -0.26
CA LYS A 229 -0.46 15.81 -1.55
C LYS A 229 0.90 16.04 -2.19
N ASN A 230 1.91 16.39 -1.41
CA ASN A 230 3.22 16.74 -1.95
C ASN A 230 4.04 15.51 -2.40
N ASN A 231 3.53 14.30 -2.12
CA ASN A 231 4.17 13.02 -2.39
C ASN A 231 3.50 12.26 -3.55
N ILE A 232 2.20 12.44 -3.78
CA ILE A 232 1.38 11.58 -4.66
C ILE A 232 1.89 11.50 -6.09
N GLU A 233 2.30 12.61 -6.69
CA GLU A 233 2.77 12.63 -8.09
C GLU A 233 3.99 11.71 -8.27
N ARG A 234 4.98 11.86 -7.39
CA ARG A 234 6.22 11.09 -7.43
C ARG A 234 5.97 9.63 -7.04
N PHE A 235 5.10 9.39 -6.07
CA PHE A 235 4.66 8.04 -5.72
C PHE A 235 4.07 7.32 -6.93
N CYS A 236 3.06 7.91 -7.58
CA CYS A 236 2.40 7.32 -8.75
C CYS A 236 3.35 7.12 -9.92
N HIS A 237 4.29 8.05 -10.14
CA HIS A 237 5.34 7.90 -11.15
C HIS A 237 6.23 6.67 -10.90
N TYR A 238 6.74 6.49 -9.67
CA TYR A 238 7.54 5.32 -9.32
C TYR A 238 6.73 4.03 -9.38
N CYS A 239 5.47 4.05 -8.93
CA CYS A 239 4.57 2.91 -9.08
C CYS A 239 4.40 2.49 -10.55
N GLY A 240 4.26 3.46 -11.47
CA GLY A 240 4.21 3.20 -12.91
C GLY A 240 5.50 2.57 -13.44
N CYS A 241 6.66 3.11 -13.06
CA CYS A 241 7.97 2.54 -13.43
C CYS A 241 8.13 1.10 -12.94
N PHE A 242 7.78 0.83 -11.67
CA PHE A 242 7.89 -0.50 -11.08
C PHE A 242 6.88 -1.49 -11.65
N ALA A 243 5.65 -1.06 -11.98
CA ALA A 243 4.68 -1.90 -12.70
C ALA A 243 5.19 -2.30 -14.09
N ALA A 244 5.73 -1.33 -14.85
CA ALA A 244 6.33 -1.60 -16.16
C ALA A 244 7.53 -2.57 -16.07
N ALA A 245 8.25 -2.56 -14.95
CA ALA A 245 9.32 -3.52 -14.63
C ALA A 245 8.83 -4.87 -14.08
N ARG A 246 7.52 -5.08 -13.94
CA ARG A 246 6.91 -6.27 -13.32
C ARG A 246 7.41 -6.55 -11.90
N LEU A 247 7.75 -5.50 -11.15
CA LEU A 247 8.12 -5.65 -9.74
C LEU A 247 6.87 -5.99 -8.92
N PHE A 248 7.02 -6.96 -8.02
CA PHE A 248 5.92 -7.39 -7.16
C PHE A 248 5.43 -6.25 -6.26
N VAL A 249 4.13 -6.12 -6.10
CA VAL A 249 3.48 -4.98 -5.47
C VAL A 249 3.93 -4.71 -4.04
N GLU A 250 4.09 -5.75 -3.22
CA GLU A 250 4.56 -5.63 -1.83
C GLU A 250 6.06 -5.29 -1.73
N ILE A 251 6.75 -5.14 -2.86
CA ILE A 251 8.11 -4.55 -2.95
C ILE A 251 8.01 -3.15 -3.55
N ALA A 252 7.21 -3.00 -4.61
CA ALA A 252 7.07 -1.76 -5.36
C ALA A 252 6.44 -0.62 -4.56
N VAL A 253 5.30 -0.85 -3.89
CA VAL A 253 4.55 0.18 -3.15
C VAL A 253 5.36 0.72 -1.96
N PRO A 254 5.92 -0.12 -1.07
CA PRO A 254 6.74 0.37 0.05
C PRO A 254 7.96 1.16 -0.45
N THR A 255 8.64 0.64 -1.48
CA THR A 255 9.80 1.32 -2.06
C THR A 255 9.41 2.67 -2.66
N ALA A 256 8.32 2.73 -3.43
CA ALA A 256 7.83 3.97 -4.01
C ALA A 256 7.47 5.01 -2.95
N LEU A 257 6.83 4.62 -1.85
CA LEU A 257 6.53 5.53 -0.73
C LEU A 257 7.78 6.07 -0.08
N ILE A 258 8.77 5.22 0.19
CA ILE A 258 10.04 5.63 0.79
C ILE A 258 10.75 6.68 -0.08
N PHE A 259 10.73 6.50 -1.40
CA PHE A 259 11.42 7.41 -2.33
C PHE A 259 10.64 8.70 -2.64
N SER A 260 9.32 8.68 -2.46
CA SER A 260 8.45 9.82 -2.82
C SER A 260 8.12 10.72 -1.64
N THR A 261 8.14 10.19 -0.41
CA THR A 261 7.73 10.93 0.79
C THR A 261 8.76 12.01 1.16
N ARG A 262 8.33 13.27 1.14
CA ARG A 262 9.17 14.44 1.48
C ARG A 262 9.40 14.54 2.99
N GLY A 263 8.34 14.38 3.77
CA GLY A 263 8.35 14.36 5.22
C GLY A 263 8.75 13.00 5.78
N THR A 264 7.91 12.44 6.62
CA THR A 264 8.09 11.15 7.29
C THR A 264 7.11 10.13 6.73
N LEU A 265 7.61 8.93 6.44
CA LEU A 265 6.78 7.76 6.19
C LEU A 265 6.48 7.08 7.53
N TYR A 266 5.26 7.28 8.00
CA TYR A 266 4.75 6.65 9.22
C TYR A 266 4.35 5.21 8.95
N THR A 267 4.44 4.40 10.00
CA THR A 267 3.99 3.01 10.00
C THR A 267 3.00 2.75 11.12
N GLN A 268 2.41 1.54 11.16
CA GLN A 268 1.54 1.13 12.25
C GLN A 268 2.21 1.26 13.64
N LYS A 269 3.55 1.18 13.71
CA LYS A 269 4.29 1.34 14.98
C LYS A 269 4.27 2.77 15.52
N ASP A 270 3.92 3.73 14.67
CA ASP A 270 4.00 5.16 14.95
C ASP A 270 2.63 5.76 15.28
N ILE A 271 1.55 4.97 15.21
CA ILE A 271 0.17 5.39 15.47
C ILE A 271 -0.46 4.59 16.61
N HIS A 272 -1.56 5.08 17.17
CA HIS A 272 -2.26 4.41 18.27
C HIS A 272 -2.96 3.12 17.85
N TYR A 273 -3.39 3.03 16.59
CA TYR A 273 -4.19 1.92 16.08
C TYR A 273 -3.35 0.72 15.65
N GLN A 274 -3.97 -0.47 15.75
CA GLN A 274 -3.37 -1.72 15.29
C GLN A 274 -4.10 -2.29 14.06
N GLY A 275 -3.40 -2.54 12.97
CA GLY A 275 -3.89 -3.33 11.85
C GLY A 275 -4.12 -4.80 12.23
N SER A 276 -5.19 -5.41 11.71
CA SER A 276 -5.49 -6.83 11.88
C SER A 276 -5.57 -7.51 10.53
N ALA A 277 -4.42 -8.00 10.04
CA ALA A 277 -4.35 -8.90 8.90
C ALA A 277 -4.52 -10.34 9.40
N LEU A 278 -5.62 -10.98 9.01
CA LEU A 278 -6.09 -12.29 9.45
C LEU A 278 -5.71 -13.32 8.37
N TRP A 279 -4.65 -14.07 8.60
CA TRP A 279 -4.06 -14.96 7.60
C TRP A 279 -4.53 -16.41 7.72
N SER A 280 -5.01 -16.79 8.90
CA SER A 280 -5.49 -18.14 9.21
C SER A 280 -7.00 -18.20 9.41
N GLU A 281 -7.58 -19.38 9.19
CA GLU A 281 -9.00 -19.62 9.47
C GLU A 281 -9.32 -19.43 10.96
N ASP A 282 -8.37 -19.76 11.85
CA ASP A 282 -8.51 -19.55 13.29
C ASP A 282 -8.58 -18.06 13.63
N GLU A 283 -7.68 -17.22 13.09
CA GLU A 283 -7.74 -15.77 13.28
C GLU A 283 -9.05 -15.18 12.75
N ILE A 284 -9.51 -15.63 11.57
CA ILE A 284 -10.79 -15.20 11.00
C ILE A 284 -11.95 -15.58 11.92
N ARG A 285 -11.98 -16.83 12.41
CA ARG A 285 -13.05 -17.30 13.30
C ARG A 285 -13.05 -16.54 14.62
N ASP A 286 -11.89 -16.36 15.22
CA ASP A 286 -11.76 -15.77 16.55
C ASP A 286 -12.05 -14.25 16.52
N GLU A 287 -11.63 -13.55 15.46
CA GLU A 287 -11.88 -12.11 15.32
C GLU A 287 -13.25 -11.79 14.72
N LEU A 288 -13.68 -12.50 13.68
CA LEU A 288 -14.89 -12.17 12.92
C LEU A 288 -16.10 -13.04 13.26
N GLY A 289 -15.90 -14.23 13.83
CA GLY A 289 -16.98 -15.19 14.12
C GLY A 289 -18.04 -14.63 15.07
N LYS A 290 -17.64 -13.76 16.02
CA LYS A 290 -18.55 -13.08 16.96
C LYS A 290 -19.61 -12.20 16.29
N PHE A 291 -19.44 -11.88 15.01
CA PHE A 291 -20.39 -11.05 14.27
C PHE A 291 -21.40 -11.86 13.45
N ASP A 292 -21.34 -13.20 13.44
CA ASP A 292 -22.29 -14.07 12.71
C ASP A 292 -22.51 -13.69 11.24
N LEU A 293 -21.46 -13.18 10.59
CA LEU A 293 -21.50 -12.65 9.22
C LEU A 293 -22.52 -11.50 9.02
N ASP A 294 -22.88 -10.78 10.08
CA ASP A 294 -23.70 -9.56 10.04
C ASP A 294 -22.80 -8.32 9.96
N LEU A 295 -22.84 -7.63 8.82
CA LEU A 295 -21.98 -6.47 8.59
C LEU A 295 -22.35 -5.30 9.50
N ALA A 296 -23.63 -5.08 9.75
CA ALA A 296 -24.09 -4.01 10.64
C ALA A 296 -23.64 -4.26 12.08
N LYS A 297 -23.63 -5.52 12.52
CA LYS A 297 -23.08 -5.93 13.82
C LYS A 297 -21.57 -5.68 13.89
N LEU A 298 -20.81 -6.01 12.85
CA LEU A 298 -19.37 -5.70 12.76
C LEU A 298 -19.10 -4.19 12.86
N ILE A 299 -19.82 -3.38 12.09
CA ILE A 299 -19.62 -1.92 12.08
C ILE A 299 -19.98 -1.30 13.44
N ARG A 300 -21.09 -1.71 14.07
CA ARG A 300 -21.52 -1.16 15.37
C ARG A 300 -20.59 -1.57 16.52
N SER A 301 -20.01 -2.75 16.45
CA SER A 301 -19.18 -3.34 17.50
C SER A 301 -17.72 -3.53 17.05
N PHE A 302 -17.24 -2.62 16.20
CA PHE A 302 -15.87 -2.69 15.68
C PHE A 302 -14.86 -2.50 16.82
N PRO A 303 -13.77 -3.30 16.90
CA PRO A 303 -12.78 -3.17 17.97
C PRO A 303 -12.09 -1.79 17.94
N PRO A 304 -12.21 -0.98 19.01
CA PRO A 304 -11.81 0.43 18.97
C PRO A 304 -10.31 0.64 18.79
N GLU A 305 -9.47 -0.30 19.22
CA GLU A 305 -8.01 -0.25 19.08
C GLU A 305 -7.51 -0.64 17.69
N LYS A 306 -8.37 -1.25 16.85
CA LYS A 306 -7.97 -1.72 15.52
C LYS A 306 -8.09 -0.61 14.49
N LEU A 307 -7.13 -0.51 13.57
CA LEU A 307 -7.23 0.39 12.41
C LEU A 307 -8.15 -0.22 11.35
N PHE A 308 -7.99 -1.51 11.11
CA PHE A 308 -8.72 -2.25 10.10
C PHE A 308 -8.83 -3.73 10.46
N LEU A 309 -9.80 -4.41 9.86
CA LEU A 309 -9.85 -5.87 9.77
C LEU A 309 -9.75 -6.27 8.30
N HIS A 310 -8.86 -7.22 7.99
CA HIS A 310 -8.64 -7.73 6.65
C HIS A 310 -8.18 -9.20 6.69
N PRO A 311 -8.70 -10.10 5.84
CA PRO A 311 -9.74 -9.85 4.87
C PRO A 311 -11.14 -9.99 5.49
N VAL A 312 -12.09 -9.21 4.98
CA VAL A 312 -13.53 -9.30 5.20
C VAL A 312 -14.18 -9.55 3.84
N LYS A 313 -14.35 -10.83 3.49
CA LYS A 313 -14.92 -11.25 2.21
C LYS A 313 -16.40 -10.87 2.11
N LEU A 314 -16.71 -9.68 1.62
CA LEU A 314 -18.06 -9.10 1.64
C LEU A 314 -19.15 -10.03 1.10
N SER A 315 -18.86 -10.88 0.12
CA SER A 315 -19.82 -11.86 -0.43
C SER A 315 -20.39 -12.84 0.61
N MET A 316 -19.72 -13.05 1.74
CA MET A 316 -20.15 -13.92 2.84
C MET A 316 -21.02 -13.20 3.86
N TRP A 317 -21.01 -11.86 3.87
CA TRP A 317 -21.67 -11.05 4.89
C TRP A 317 -23.07 -10.62 4.44
N LYS A 318 -24.01 -10.60 5.38
CA LYS A 318 -25.40 -10.21 5.18
C LYS A 318 -25.57 -8.71 5.27
#